data_AF-A0A2E1GTF9-F1
#
_entry.id   AF-A0A2E1GTF9-F1
#
_cell.length_a   1.000
_cell.length_b   1.000
_cell.length_c   1.000
_cell.angle_alpha   90.00
_cell.angle_beta   90.00
_cell.angle_gamma   90.00
#
_symmetry.space_group_name_H-M   'P 1'
#
loop_
_entity.id
_entity.type
_entity.pdbx_description
1 polymer ?
#
loop_
_entity_poly.entity_id
_entity_poly.type
_entity_poly.pdbx_seq_one_letter_code
_entity_poly.pdbx_strand_id
1 'polypeptide(L)' 'MKEILYTLIFTAILLAGVYAYAVYATSKGLTEDENQNYIPDSWEKNFKWLFSGKVVIMFVLGLAIGYLLASV' A
#
# COMPACT_ATOMS: atom_id res chain seq x y z
N MET A 1 20.25 4.45 12.09
CA MET A 1 20.07 4.10 10.66
C MET A 1 19.27 2.80 10.51
N LYS A 2 19.60 1.77 11.30
CA LYS A 2 18.87 0.49 11.30
C LYS A 2 17.42 0.62 11.76
N GLU A 3 17.14 1.54 12.69
CA GLU A 3 15.80 1.86 13.17
C GLU A 3 14.92 2.38 12.03
N ILE A 4 15.44 3.33 11.24
CA ILE A 4 14.75 3.90 10.07
C ILE A 4 14.47 2.80 9.03
N LEU A 5 15.46 1.94 8.76
CA LEU A 5 15.29 0.80 7.86
C LEU A 5 14.16 -0.15 8.33
N TYR A 6 14.16 -0.53 9.61
CA TYR A 6 13.10 -1.40 10.15
C TYR A 6 11.73 -0.74 10.11
N THR A 7 11.64 0.57 10.38
CA THR A 7 10.40 1.31 10.23
C THR A 7 9.90 1.29 8.80
N LEU A 8 10.76 1.54 7.81
CA LEU A 8 10.35 1.50 6.40
C LEU A 8 9.90 0.11 5.94
N ILE A 9 10.61 -0.95 6.37
CA ILE A 9 10.21 -2.33 6.08
C ILE A 9 8.83 -2.62 6.70
N PHE A 10 8.62 -2.24 7.96
CA PHE A 10 7.33 -2.41 8.62
C PHE A 10 6.21 -1.64 7.90
N THR A 11 6.45 -0.39 7.50
CA THR A 11 5.50 0.41 6.71
C THR A 11 5.18 -0.25 5.37
N ALA A 12 6.17 -0.80 4.67
CA ALA A 12 5.95 -1.49 3.39
C ALA A 12 5.07 -2.74 3.56
N ILE A 13 5.29 -3.52 4.62
CA ILE A 13 4.47 -4.70 4.94
C ILE A 13 3.04 -4.29 5.28
N LEU A 14 2.85 -3.24 6.08
CA LEU A 14 1.52 -2.73 6.40
C LEU A 14 0.76 -2.25 5.16
N LEU A 15 1.40 -1.46 4.29
CA LEU A 15 0.77 -0.99 3.05
C LEU A 15 0.41 -2.14 2.11
N ALA A 16 1.29 -3.12 1.97
CA ALA A 16 0.99 -4.33 1.21
C ALA A 16 -0.24 -5.07 1.79
N GLY A 17 -0.34 -5.16 3.11
CA GLY A 17 -1.51 -5.74 3.81
C GLY A 17 -2.80 -4.96 3.53
N VAL A 18 -2.76 -3.63 3.57
CA VAL A 18 -3.92 -2.78 3.25
C VAL A 18 -4.37 -2.98 1.80
N TYR A 19 -3.44 -3.00 0.85
CA TYR A 19 -3.77 -3.24 -0.56
C TYR A 19 -4.32 -4.65 -0.79
N ALA A 20 -3.73 -5.67 -0.16
CA ALA A 20 -4.23 -7.04 -0.24
C ALA A 20 -5.64 -7.17 0.35
N TYR A 21 -5.90 -6.49 1.48
CA TYR A 21 -7.22 -6.48 2.10
C TYR A 21 -8.26 -5.77 1.23
N ALA A 22 -7.91 -4.65 0.56
CA ALA A 22 -8.81 -3.97 -0.37
C ALA A 22 -9.27 -4.93 -1.50
N VAL A 23 -8.33 -5.68 -2.09
CA VAL A 23 -8.64 -6.67 -3.11
C VAL A 23 -9.46 -7.83 -2.54
N TYR A 24 -9.13 -8.30 -1.34
CA TYR A 24 -9.89 -9.36 -0.68
C TYR A 24 -11.34 -8.93 -0.39
N ALA A 25 -11.55 -7.75 0.18
CA ALA A 25 -12.86 -7.24 0.56
C ALA A 25 -13.78 -7.06 -0.64
N THR A 26 -13.27 -6.47 -1.73
CA THR A 26 -14.00 -6.27 -2.98
C THR A 26 -14.30 -7.60 -3.68
N SER A 27 -13.32 -8.50 -3.78
CA SER A 27 -13.51 -9.83 -4.39
C SER A 27 -14.52 -10.72 -3.67
N LYS A 28 -14.72 -10.49 -2.37
CA LYS A 28 -15.70 -11.21 -1.54
C LYS A 28 -17.07 -10.52 -1.48
N GLY A 29 -17.23 -9.36 -2.10
CA GLY A 29 -18.47 -8.56 -2.03
C GLY A 29 -18.76 -8.03 -0.62
N LEU A 30 -17.72 -7.89 0.23
CA LEU A 30 -17.85 -7.34 1.58
C LEU A 30 -17.99 -5.81 1.56
N THR A 31 -17.64 -5.18 0.45
CA THR A 31 -17.68 -3.74 0.24
C THR A 31 -18.15 -3.45 -1.17
N GLU A 32 -18.90 -2.36 -1.34
CA GLU A 32 -19.27 -1.83 -2.66
C GLU A 32 -18.02 -1.42 -3.44
N ASP A 33 -17.95 -1.88 -4.69
CA ASP A 33 -16.94 -1.57 -5.70
C ASP A 33 -17.67 -1.50 -7.05
N GLU A 34 -18.34 -0.37 -7.30
CA GLU A 34 -19.07 -0.13 -8.55
C GLU A 34 -18.13 0.00 -9.75
N ASN A 35 -16.92 0.54 -9.52
CA ASN A 35 -15.90 0.74 -10.56
C ASN A 35 -15.17 -0.54 -10.97
N GLN A 36 -15.40 -1.66 -10.28
CA GLN A 36 -14.73 -2.95 -10.48
C GLN A 36 -13.20 -2.85 -10.51
N ASN A 37 -12.63 -1.95 -9.69
CA ASN A 37 -11.20 -1.67 -9.66
C ASN A 37 -10.49 -2.37 -8.49
N TYR A 38 -11.20 -3.24 -7.77
CA TYR A 38 -10.76 -3.95 -6.57
C TYR A 38 -10.38 -3.02 -5.42
N ILE A 39 -10.96 -1.82 -5.39
CA ILE A 39 -10.81 -0.83 -4.32
C ILE A 39 -12.22 -0.53 -3.79
N PRO A 40 -12.46 -0.65 -2.47
CA PRO A 40 -13.75 -0.25 -1.91
C PRO A 40 -14.07 1.21 -2.24
N ASP A 41 -15.30 1.52 -2.67
CA ASP A 41 -15.69 2.89 -3.07
C ASP A 41 -15.53 3.89 -1.90
N SER A 42 -15.82 3.44 -0.68
CA SER A 42 -15.58 4.21 0.55
C SER A 42 -14.11 4.59 0.73
N TRP A 43 -13.18 3.75 0.29
CA TRP A 43 -11.74 3.98 0.35
C TRP A 43 -11.27 4.81 -0.82
N GLU A 44 -11.86 4.62 -2.00
CA GLU A 44 -11.60 5.50 -3.14
C GLU A 44 -12.00 6.95 -2.82
N LYS A 45 -13.12 7.18 -2.14
CA LYS A 45 -13.57 8.53 -1.76
C LYS A 45 -12.66 9.22 -0.73
N ASN A 46 -12.16 8.48 0.26
CA ASN A 46 -11.39 9.06 1.37
C ASN A 46 -9.87 9.00 1.15
N PHE A 47 -9.39 8.00 0.43
CA PHE A 47 -7.97 7.66 0.26
C PHE A 47 -7.57 7.49 -1.21
N LYS A 48 -8.28 8.15 -2.14
CA LYS A 48 -8.01 8.08 -3.59
C LYS A 48 -6.53 8.15 -3.94
N TRP A 49 -5.81 9.08 -3.31
CA TRP A 49 -4.39 9.33 -3.57
C TRP A 49 -3.51 8.13 -3.18
N LEU A 50 -3.83 7.42 -2.10
CA LEU A 50 -3.10 6.25 -1.62
C LEU A 50 -3.29 5.05 -2.55
N PHE A 51 -4.51 4.80 -3.01
CA PHE A 51 -4.81 3.66 -3.88
C PHE A 51 -4.47 3.90 -5.35
N SER A 52 -4.65 5.12 -5.85
CA SER A 52 -4.24 5.51 -7.21
C SER A 52 -2.71 5.58 -7.33
N GLY A 53 -2.05 6.14 -6.31
CA GLY A 53 -0.60 6.26 -6.25
C GLY A 53 0.14 4.99 -5.78
N LYS A 54 -0.56 3.87 -5.54
CA LYS A 54 0.01 2.68 -4.87
C LYS A 54 1.32 2.20 -5.47
N VAL A 55 1.44 2.21 -6.80
CA VAL A 55 2.65 1.78 -7.51
C VAL A 55 3.81 2.75 -7.26
N VAL A 56 3.57 4.05 -7.37
CA VAL A 56 4.60 5.08 -7.14
C VAL A 56 5.06 5.08 -5.68
N ILE A 57 4.11 4.97 -4.74
CA ILE A 57 4.40 4.92 -3.30
C ILE A 57 5.26 3.71 -2.96
N MET A 58 4.88 2.52 -3.44
CA MET A 58 5.64 1.29 -3.20
C MET A 58 7.01 1.32 -3.88
N PHE A 59 7.13 1.94 -5.05
CA PHE A 59 8.41 2.10 -5.75
C PHE A 59 9.37 3.01 -4.97
N VAL A 60 8.91 4.17 -4.50
CA VAL A 60 9.71 5.09 -3.68
C VAL A 60 10.11 4.44 -2.35
N LEU A 61 9.20 3.70 -1.71
CA LEU A 61 9.50 2.91 -0.51
C LEU A 61 10.59 1.86 -0.78
N GLY A 62 10.49 1.12 -1.89
CA GLY A 62 11.49 0.14 -2.29
C GLY A 62 12.87 0.76 -2.52
N LEU A 63 12.94 1.92 -3.20
CA LEU A 63 14.18 2.66 -3.39
C LEU A 63 14.79 3.13 -2.07
N ALA A 64 13.96 3.67 -1.16
CA ALA A 64 14.42 4.12 0.15
C ALA A 64 14.97 2.97 1.00
N ILE A 65 14.28 1.82 1.01
CA ILE A 65 14.74 0.60 1.70
C ILE A 65 16.05 0.11 1.07
N GLY A 66 16.11 0.02 -0.26
CA GLY A 66 17.30 -0.43 -0.99
C GLY A 66 18.53 0.45 -0.74
N TYR A 67 18.35 1.77 -0.76
CA TYR A 67 19.39 2.73 -0.42
C TYR A 67 19.89 2.54 1.02
N LEU A 68 18.98 2.40 1.99
CA LEU A 68 19.37 2.19 3.37
C LEU A 68 20.07 0.84 3.59
N LEU A 69 19.63 -0.24 2.91
CA LEU A 69 20.29 -1.53 2.96
C LEU A 69 21.72 -1.49 2.42
N ALA A 70 21.97 -0.74 1.35
CA ALA A 70 23.30 -0.55 0.80
C ALA A 70 24.23 0.25 1.73
N SER A 71 23.66 1.03 2.66
CA SER A 71 24.37 1.89 3.61
C SER A 71 24.56 1.28 5.02
N VAL A 72 24.04 0.07 5.25
CA VAL A 72 24.04 -0.64 6.56
C VAL A 72 25.22 -1.58 6.71
#